data_AF-A0A7C5J6A8-F1
#
_entry.id   AF-A0A7C5J6A8-F1
#
_cell.length_a   1.000
_cell.length_b   1.000
_cell.length_c   1.000
_cell.angle_alpha   90.00
_cell.angle_beta   90.00
_cell.angle_gamma   90.00
#
_symmetry.space_group_name_H-M   'P 1'
#
loop_
_entity.id
_entity.type
_entity.pdbx_description
1 polymer ?
#
loop_
_entity_poly.entity_id
_entity_poly.type
_entity_poly.pdbx_seq_one_letter_code
_entity_poly.pdbx_strand_id
1 'polypeptide(L)'
;MMRPCHDAPVSEPVLITRARELARAAHAGQVRKAGNTPYFEHLEAVEEVLEAHGFSDPVVIAAALLHDLLEDQPAFEPALRAEMPEDVLEIVEVLTEPKLDERGHPRPKRERFEAYLAQLEGASGPARRAIPISCADKIHNLRSLVAAHAAGDSLLVRLSTRPGQHAAQLRALREVYAPEVSGSLLKAFDSEVAALERTLHRWLPGRAVALAAEAHLGQFDKAGAPYIEHPLRLMLRARSPEEKMTAVLHDVVEDSPWTLAQLADEGFPADVVAALDRLTRRSGESYDAFISRVAEDPLATRVKLLDLEDNADLSRIGAPTDHDRERAEKYQRSIERLRRGSARSAD
;
A
#
# COMPACT_ATOMS: atom_id res chain seq x y z
N MET A 1 -15.33 -24.64 -54.28
CA MET A 1 -14.83 -23.87 -53.13
C MET A 1 -15.77 -24.10 -51.97
N MET A 2 -15.41 -25.01 -51.05
CA MET A 2 -16.16 -25.20 -49.80
C MET A 2 -15.70 -24.13 -48.80
N ARG A 3 -16.66 -23.42 -48.21
CA ARG A 3 -16.43 -22.58 -47.03
C ARG A 3 -16.04 -23.50 -45.85
N PRO A 4 -15.05 -23.14 -45.03
CA PRO A 4 -14.80 -23.88 -43.81
C PRO A 4 -16.02 -23.76 -42.88
N CYS A 5 -16.46 -24.91 -42.39
CA CYS A 5 -17.56 -25.08 -41.47
C CYS A 5 -17.16 -24.49 -40.12
N HIS A 6 -18.03 -23.68 -39.51
CA HIS A 6 -17.90 -23.18 -38.14
C HIS A 6 -17.62 -24.36 -37.19
N ASP A 7 -16.61 -24.19 -36.34
CA ASP A 7 -16.13 -25.18 -35.39
C ASP A 7 -17.23 -25.65 -34.42
N ALA A 8 -17.24 -26.95 -34.14
CA ALA A 8 -18.02 -27.52 -33.06
C ALA A 8 -17.50 -26.99 -31.71
N PRO A 9 -18.37 -26.81 -30.69
CA PRO A 9 -17.93 -26.36 -29.37
C PRO A 9 -16.89 -27.33 -28.80
N VAL A 10 -15.73 -26.80 -28.42
CA VAL A 10 -14.69 -27.54 -27.69
C VAL A 10 -15.30 -28.04 -26.38
N SER A 11 -15.15 -29.34 -26.06
CA SER A 11 -15.70 -29.88 -24.82
C SER A 11 -15.02 -29.25 -23.59
N GLU A 12 -15.77 -29.09 -22.50
CA GLU A 12 -15.32 -28.40 -21.28
C GLU A 12 -13.95 -28.86 -20.76
N PRO A 13 -13.64 -30.18 -20.66
CA PRO A 13 -12.32 -30.63 -20.19
C PRO A 13 -11.18 -30.33 -21.16
N VAL A 14 -11.48 -30.20 -22.46
CA VAL A 14 -10.48 -29.93 -23.50
C VAL A 14 -10.07 -28.45 -23.49
N LEU A 15 -11.01 -27.53 -23.22
CA LEU A 15 -10.71 -26.10 -23.18
C LEU A 15 -9.70 -25.76 -22.07
N ILE A 16 -9.98 -26.19 -20.84
CA ILE A 16 -9.10 -25.96 -19.68
C ILE A 16 -7.72 -26.59 -19.93
N THR A 17 -7.68 -27.82 -20.48
CA THR A 17 -6.43 -28.51 -20.78
C THR A 17 -5.57 -27.73 -21.78
N ARG A 18 -6.17 -27.22 -22.87
CA ARG A 18 -5.45 -26.40 -23.85
C ARG A 18 -4.95 -25.09 -23.27
N ALA A 19 -5.79 -24.38 -22.50
CA ALA A 19 -5.39 -23.15 -21.82
C ALA A 19 -4.19 -23.41 -20.88
N ARG A 20 -4.23 -24.53 -20.15
CA ARG A 20 -3.15 -24.95 -19.26
C ARG A 20 -1.85 -25.23 -20.01
N GLU A 21 -1.91 -25.95 -21.14
CA GLU A 21 -0.75 -26.25 -21.98
C GLU A 21 -0.13 -24.97 -22.55
N LEU A 22 -0.96 -24.06 -23.05
CA LEU A 22 -0.53 -22.77 -23.58
C LEU A 22 0.16 -21.92 -22.49
N ALA A 23 -0.44 -21.81 -21.30
CA ALA A 23 0.13 -21.10 -20.16
C ALA A 23 1.48 -21.69 -19.72
N ARG A 24 1.59 -23.03 -19.66
CA ARG A 24 2.87 -23.71 -19.35
C ARG A 24 3.94 -23.45 -20.39
N ALA A 25 3.58 -23.46 -21.67
CA ALA A 25 4.52 -23.17 -22.75
C ALA A 25 5.00 -21.72 -22.70
N ALA A 26 4.10 -20.77 -22.47
CA ALA A 26 4.42 -19.35 -22.43
C ALA A 26 5.29 -18.96 -21.23
N HIS A 27 4.97 -19.49 -20.04
CA HIS A 27 5.69 -19.18 -18.80
C HIS A 27 6.80 -20.21 -18.49
N ALA A 28 7.24 -20.99 -19.48
CA ALA A 28 8.29 -21.99 -19.30
C ALA A 28 9.61 -21.35 -18.82
N GLY A 29 10.05 -21.73 -17.63
CA GLY A 29 11.26 -21.18 -17.00
C GLY A 29 11.09 -19.79 -16.38
N GLN A 30 9.89 -19.20 -16.42
CA GLN A 30 9.59 -17.95 -15.73
C GLN A 30 9.41 -18.20 -14.23
N VAL A 31 10.07 -17.37 -13.42
CA VAL A 31 9.93 -17.37 -11.96
C VAL A 31 9.22 -16.09 -11.51
N ARG A 32 8.46 -16.20 -10.42
CA ARG A 32 7.82 -15.04 -9.79
C ARG A 32 8.86 -14.13 -9.14
N LYS A 33 8.68 -12.83 -9.38
CA LYS A 33 9.42 -11.76 -8.69
C LYS A 33 9.25 -11.85 -7.17
N ALA A 34 8.06 -12.27 -6.72
CA ALA A 34 7.76 -12.59 -5.33
C ALA A 34 8.04 -14.08 -5.05
N GLY A 35 9.12 -14.41 -4.32
CA GLY A 35 9.36 -15.76 -3.80
C GLY A 35 10.20 -16.72 -4.64
N ASN A 36 10.62 -16.36 -5.87
CA ASN A 36 11.42 -17.24 -6.75
C ASN A 36 10.77 -18.62 -7.02
N THR A 37 9.44 -18.68 -6.99
CA THR A 37 8.66 -19.87 -7.36
C THR A 37 8.34 -19.85 -8.86
N PRO A 38 8.10 -21.01 -9.51
CA PRO A 38 7.60 -21.07 -10.88
C PRO A 38 6.34 -20.20 -11.06
N TYR A 39 6.29 -19.42 -12.14
CA TYR A 39 5.13 -18.54 -12.42
C TYR A 39 3.81 -19.30 -12.48
N PHE A 40 3.88 -20.52 -13.00
CA PHE A 40 2.73 -21.39 -13.18
C PHE A 40 2.00 -21.73 -11.86
N GLU A 41 2.71 -21.80 -10.73
CA GLU A 41 2.09 -22.04 -9.42
C GLU A 41 1.13 -20.92 -9.02
N HIS A 42 1.36 -19.68 -9.48
CA HIS A 42 0.43 -18.58 -9.26
C HIS A 42 -0.88 -18.77 -10.03
N LEU A 43 -0.78 -19.22 -11.29
CA LEU A 43 -1.96 -19.46 -12.13
C LEU A 43 -2.84 -20.56 -11.55
N GLU A 44 -2.22 -21.65 -11.07
CA GLU A 44 -2.91 -22.72 -10.35
C GLU A 44 -3.57 -22.21 -9.07
N ALA A 45 -2.88 -21.36 -8.30
CA ALA A 45 -3.47 -20.82 -7.08
C ALA A 45 -4.64 -19.84 -7.32
N VAL A 46 -4.66 -19.14 -8.47
CA VAL A 46 -5.82 -18.32 -8.86
C VAL A 46 -7.01 -19.20 -9.25
N GLU A 47 -6.76 -20.28 -10.01
CA GLU A 47 -7.76 -21.31 -10.30
C GLU A 47 -8.34 -21.91 -9.01
N GLU A 48 -7.49 -22.32 -8.05
CA GLU A 48 -7.92 -22.87 -6.76
C GLU A 48 -8.81 -21.89 -5.97
N VAL A 49 -8.47 -20.59 -5.97
CA VAL A 49 -9.31 -19.57 -5.32
C VAL A 49 -10.67 -19.47 -5.99
N LEU A 50 -10.73 -19.46 -7.32
CA LEU A 50 -11.99 -19.40 -8.05
C LEU A 50 -12.88 -20.62 -7.75
N GLU A 51 -12.32 -21.82 -7.84
CA GLU A 51 -13.04 -23.08 -7.58
C GLU A 51 -13.55 -23.16 -6.14
N ALA A 52 -12.72 -22.80 -5.15
CA ALA A 52 -13.10 -22.79 -3.73
C ALA A 52 -14.28 -21.85 -3.44
N HIS A 53 -14.50 -20.86 -4.30
CA HIS A 53 -15.58 -19.89 -4.20
C HIS A 53 -16.73 -20.13 -5.20
N GLY A 54 -16.75 -21.29 -5.87
CA GLY A 54 -17.87 -21.72 -6.72
C GLY A 54 -17.79 -21.23 -8.17
N PHE A 55 -16.65 -20.71 -8.61
CA PHE A 55 -16.41 -20.36 -10.00
C PHE A 55 -15.73 -21.53 -10.71
N SER A 56 -16.52 -22.39 -11.35
CA SER A 56 -16.04 -23.58 -12.08
C SER A 56 -16.42 -23.57 -13.57
N ASP A 57 -16.84 -22.41 -14.09
CA ASP A 57 -17.14 -22.25 -15.51
C ASP A 57 -15.86 -22.45 -16.34
N PRO A 58 -15.85 -23.34 -17.36
CA PRO A 58 -14.64 -23.66 -18.12
C PRO A 58 -14.01 -22.46 -18.83
N VAL A 59 -14.80 -21.48 -19.26
CA VAL A 59 -14.31 -20.23 -19.88
C VAL A 59 -13.62 -19.37 -18.82
N VAL A 60 -14.20 -19.26 -17.62
CA VAL A 60 -13.59 -18.54 -16.48
C VAL A 60 -12.26 -19.16 -16.08
N ILE A 61 -12.21 -20.48 -15.91
CA ILE A 61 -10.99 -21.19 -15.51
C ILE A 61 -9.92 -21.10 -16.60
N ALA A 62 -10.29 -21.28 -17.87
CA ALA A 62 -9.36 -21.12 -18.99
C ALA A 62 -8.78 -19.70 -19.05
N ALA A 63 -9.63 -18.67 -18.90
CA ALA A 63 -9.16 -17.29 -18.87
C ALA A 63 -8.30 -16.98 -17.64
N ALA A 64 -8.60 -17.56 -16.47
CA ALA A 64 -7.78 -17.42 -15.27
C ALA A 64 -6.37 -17.99 -15.45
N LEU A 65 -6.24 -19.14 -16.11
CA LEU A 65 -4.94 -19.72 -16.45
C LEU A 65 -4.14 -18.88 -17.46
N LEU A 66 -4.80 -17.96 -18.18
CA LEU A 66 -4.20 -17.17 -19.25
C LEU A 66 -4.15 -15.66 -18.92
N HIS A 67 -4.57 -15.24 -17.73
CA HIS A 67 -4.84 -13.83 -17.43
C HIS A 67 -3.61 -12.92 -17.56
N ASP A 68 -2.41 -13.43 -17.28
CA ASP A 68 -1.15 -12.70 -17.41
C ASP A 68 -0.47 -12.89 -18.77
N LEU A 69 -1.01 -13.73 -19.65
CA LEU A 69 -0.33 -14.17 -20.86
C LEU A 69 0.07 -13.01 -21.76
N LEU A 70 -0.87 -12.10 -22.05
CA LEU A 70 -0.60 -10.95 -22.93
C LEU A 70 0.27 -9.89 -22.24
N GLU A 71 0.23 -9.83 -20.91
CA GLU A 71 1.02 -8.86 -20.16
C GLU A 71 2.51 -9.24 -20.09
N ASP A 72 2.80 -10.52 -19.87
CA ASP A 72 4.14 -11.04 -19.64
C ASP A 72 4.76 -11.68 -20.89
N GLN A 73 3.93 -12.28 -21.75
CA GLN A 73 4.34 -13.04 -22.93
C GLN A 73 3.57 -12.58 -24.18
N PRO A 74 3.64 -11.30 -24.57
CA PRO A 74 2.85 -10.74 -25.68
C PRO A 74 3.07 -11.45 -27.03
N ALA A 75 4.19 -12.15 -27.20
CA ALA A 75 4.47 -12.95 -28.39
C ALA A 75 3.49 -14.13 -28.58
N PHE A 76 2.75 -14.52 -27.54
CA PHE A 76 1.76 -15.60 -27.59
C PHE A 76 0.35 -15.14 -27.98
N GLU A 77 0.11 -13.84 -28.25
CA GLU A 77 -1.19 -13.36 -28.72
C GLU A 77 -1.72 -14.12 -29.95
N PRO A 78 -0.91 -14.42 -31.00
CA PRO A 78 -1.40 -15.18 -32.14
C PRO A 78 -1.82 -16.61 -31.78
N ALA A 79 -1.12 -17.25 -30.84
CA ALA A 79 -1.47 -18.58 -30.35
C ALA A 79 -2.76 -18.55 -29.53
N LEU A 80 -2.93 -17.56 -28.65
CA LEU A 80 -4.15 -17.34 -27.89
C LEU A 80 -5.36 -17.22 -28.84
N ARG A 81 -5.27 -16.39 -29.89
CA ARG A 81 -6.33 -16.19 -30.88
C ARG A 81 -6.64 -17.45 -31.72
N ALA A 82 -5.64 -18.30 -31.94
CA ALA A 82 -5.81 -19.51 -32.74
C ALA A 82 -6.41 -20.68 -31.93
N GLU A 83 -6.11 -20.76 -30.63
CA GLU A 83 -6.41 -21.94 -29.81
C GLU A 83 -7.62 -21.76 -28.88
N MET A 84 -7.97 -20.52 -28.51
CA MET A 84 -9.01 -20.20 -27.54
C MET A 84 -10.28 -19.62 -28.21
N PRO A 85 -11.47 -19.85 -27.62
CA PRO A 85 -12.71 -19.24 -28.09
C PRO A 85 -12.75 -17.74 -27.79
N GLU A 86 -13.57 -17.00 -28.53
CA GLU A 86 -13.70 -15.54 -28.44
C GLU A 86 -14.01 -15.06 -27.01
N ASP A 87 -14.89 -15.77 -26.29
CA ASP A 87 -15.21 -15.43 -24.89
C ASP A 87 -13.98 -15.42 -23.97
N VAL A 88 -12.99 -16.31 -24.18
CA VAL A 88 -11.75 -16.34 -23.38
C VAL A 88 -10.85 -15.16 -23.76
N LEU A 89 -10.77 -14.86 -25.06
CA LEU A 89 -10.01 -13.72 -25.57
C LEU A 89 -10.51 -12.40 -24.98
N GLU A 90 -11.82 -12.15 -25.04
CA GLU A 90 -12.46 -10.96 -24.49
C GLU A 90 -12.15 -10.77 -22.99
N ILE A 91 -12.14 -11.87 -22.22
CA ILE A 91 -11.84 -11.84 -20.79
C ILE A 91 -10.36 -11.53 -20.54
N VAL A 92 -9.44 -12.21 -21.24
CA VAL A 92 -7.99 -12.02 -21.08
C VAL A 92 -7.58 -10.59 -21.49
N GLU A 93 -8.17 -10.04 -22.55
CA GLU A 93 -7.92 -8.66 -22.98
C GLU A 93 -8.34 -7.63 -21.91
N VAL A 94 -9.47 -7.85 -21.22
CA VAL A 94 -9.88 -6.99 -20.09
C VAL A 94 -8.93 -7.13 -18.90
N LEU A 95 -8.38 -8.32 -18.66
CA LEU A 95 -7.43 -8.58 -17.56
C LEU A 95 -6.02 -8.04 -17.83
N THR A 96 -5.72 -7.60 -19.05
CA THR A 96 -4.38 -7.15 -19.45
C THR A 96 -4.20 -5.65 -19.22
N GLU A 97 -3.23 -5.26 -18.39
CA GLU A 97 -2.95 -3.85 -18.10
C GLU A 97 -2.36 -3.12 -19.34
N PRO A 98 -2.93 -1.98 -19.78
CA PRO A 98 -2.44 -1.24 -20.93
C PRO A 98 -1.13 -0.50 -20.59
N LYS A 99 0.01 -1.07 -21.00
CA LYS A 99 1.34 -0.52 -20.70
C LYS A 99 1.72 0.73 -21.51
N LEU A 100 1.13 0.91 -22.70
CA LEU A 100 1.50 1.96 -23.65
C LEU A 100 0.34 2.95 -23.91
N ASP A 101 0.66 4.22 -24.15
CA ASP A 101 -0.28 5.23 -24.63
C ASP A 101 -0.57 5.04 -26.14
N GLU A 102 -1.48 5.84 -26.69
CA GLU A 102 -1.84 5.80 -28.13
C GLU A 102 -0.66 6.08 -29.06
N ARG A 103 0.43 6.66 -28.54
CA ARG A 103 1.66 7.00 -29.27
C ARG A 103 2.76 5.96 -29.06
N GLY A 104 2.50 4.90 -28.31
CA GLY A 104 3.46 3.84 -27.99
C GLY A 104 4.43 4.15 -26.84
N HIS A 105 4.19 5.19 -26.05
CA HIS A 105 5.03 5.50 -24.88
C HIS A 105 4.54 4.79 -23.62
N PRO A 106 5.44 4.40 -22.69
CA PRO A 106 5.04 3.81 -21.42
C PRO A 106 4.15 4.74 -20.59
N ARG A 107 2.99 4.23 -20.18
CA ARG A 107 2.10 4.95 -19.26
C ARG A 107 2.65 4.93 -17.82
N PRO A 108 2.47 6.03 -17.05
CA PRO A 108 2.69 6.03 -15.61
C PRO A 108 1.85 4.96 -14.90
N LYS A 109 2.39 4.32 -13.86
CA LYS A 109 1.69 3.25 -13.10
C LYS A 109 0.28 3.63 -12.67
N ARG A 110 0.06 4.88 -12.26
CA ARG A 110 -1.25 5.37 -11.83
C ARG A 110 -2.26 5.35 -12.99
N GLU A 111 -1.86 5.88 -14.15
CA GLU A 111 -2.71 5.91 -15.35
C GLU A 111 -3.00 4.50 -15.88
N ARG A 112 -2.05 3.56 -15.74
CA ARG A 112 -2.28 2.15 -16.08
C ARG A 112 -3.33 1.50 -15.21
N PHE A 113 -3.25 1.74 -13.90
CA PHE A 113 -4.25 1.25 -12.96
C PHE A 113 -5.64 1.89 -13.18
N GLU A 114 -5.70 3.19 -13.44
CA GLU A 114 -6.96 3.89 -13.77
C GLU A 114 -7.59 3.33 -15.06
N ALA A 115 -6.78 3.06 -16.09
CA ALA A 115 -7.24 2.44 -17.32
C ALA A 115 -7.71 0.99 -17.11
N TYR A 116 -7.00 0.22 -16.29
CA TYR A 116 -7.39 -1.14 -15.90
C TYR A 116 -8.75 -1.17 -15.18
N LEU A 117 -8.99 -0.24 -14.24
CA LEU A 117 -10.30 -0.10 -13.60
C LEU A 117 -11.40 0.21 -14.62
N ALA A 118 -11.15 1.14 -15.54
CA ALA A 118 -12.11 1.49 -16.58
C ALA A 118 -12.42 0.31 -17.53
N GLN A 119 -11.44 -0.55 -17.81
CA GLN A 119 -11.67 -1.80 -18.57
C GLN A 119 -12.61 -2.75 -17.82
N LEU A 120 -12.38 -2.95 -16.52
CA LEU A 120 -13.24 -3.81 -15.69
C LEU A 120 -14.66 -3.24 -15.56
N GLU A 121 -14.81 -1.94 -15.30
CA GLU A 121 -16.09 -1.26 -15.18
C GLU A 121 -16.89 -1.25 -16.50
N GLY A 122 -16.18 -1.09 -17.62
CA GLY A 122 -16.78 -1.08 -18.95
C GLY A 122 -17.05 -2.46 -19.54
N ALA A 123 -16.57 -3.54 -18.88
CA ALA A 123 -16.75 -4.90 -19.37
C ALA A 123 -18.24 -5.26 -19.45
N SER A 124 -18.64 -5.91 -20.54
CA SER A 124 -20.01 -6.33 -20.79
C SER A 124 -20.05 -7.73 -21.39
N GLY A 125 -21.23 -8.38 -21.42
CA GLY A 125 -21.36 -9.72 -22.00
C GLY A 125 -20.42 -10.75 -21.34
N PRO A 126 -19.73 -11.59 -22.15
CA PRO A 126 -18.70 -12.53 -21.70
C PRO A 126 -17.58 -11.90 -20.87
N ALA A 127 -17.13 -10.70 -21.25
CA ALA A 127 -15.97 -10.03 -20.68
C ALA A 127 -16.15 -9.67 -19.19
N ARG A 128 -17.39 -9.52 -18.69
CA ARG A 128 -17.67 -9.29 -17.25
C ARG A 128 -17.10 -10.39 -16.35
N ARG A 129 -16.91 -11.60 -16.89
CA ARG A 129 -16.30 -12.71 -16.17
C ARG A 129 -14.81 -12.49 -15.83
N ALA A 130 -14.19 -11.41 -16.34
CA ALA A 130 -12.89 -10.95 -15.87
C ALA A 130 -12.88 -10.53 -14.38
N ILE A 131 -13.98 -9.96 -13.89
CA ILE A 131 -14.04 -9.39 -12.54
C ILE A 131 -13.76 -10.41 -11.43
N PRO A 132 -14.40 -11.60 -11.38
CA PRO A 132 -14.05 -12.62 -10.39
C PRO A 132 -12.61 -13.12 -10.52
N ILE A 133 -12.06 -13.19 -11.74
CA ILE A 133 -10.65 -13.60 -11.97
C ILE A 133 -9.70 -12.55 -11.40
N SER A 134 -9.93 -11.26 -11.69
CA SER A 134 -9.17 -10.15 -11.11
C SER A 134 -9.25 -10.16 -9.57
N CYS A 135 -10.41 -10.49 -9.00
CA CYS A 135 -10.58 -10.60 -7.56
C CYS A 135 -9.73 -11.74 -6.98
N ALA A 136 -9.77 -12.92 -7.60
CA ALA A 136 -8.99 -14.09 -7.20
C ALA A 136 -7.47 -13.87 -7.33
N ASP A 137 -7.01 -13.23 -8.41
CA ASP A 137 -5.62 -12.80 -8.57
C ASP A 137 -5.17 -11.91 -7.41
N LYS A 138 -5.96 -10.88 -7.07
CA LYS A 138 -5.61 -9.98 -5.98
C LYS A 138 -5.62 -10.66 -4.61
N ILE A 139 -6.53 -11.59 -4.36
CA ILE A 139 -6.51 -12.45 -3.16
C ILE A 139 -5.18 -13.20 -3.06
N HIS A 140 -4.78 -13.89 -4.12
CA HIS A 140 -3.53 -14.65 -4.13
C HIS A 140 -2.30 -13.74 -3.91
N ASN A 141 -2.26 -12.58 -4.60
CA ASN A 141 -1.16 -11.64 -4.46
C ASN A 141 -1.05 -11.07 -3.04
N LEU A 142 -2.18 -10.77 -2.38
CA LEU A 142 -2.20 -10.32 -0.99
C LEU A 142 -1.72 -11.42 -0.02
N ARG A 143 -2.20 -12.66 -0.19
CA ARG A 143 -1.74 -13.81 0.60
C ARG A 143 -0.23 -14.02 0.49
N SER A 144 0.27 -13.99 -0.75
CA SER A 144 1.69 -14.14 -1.05
C SER A 144 2.52 -13.03 -0.40
N LEU A 145 2.05 -11.78 -0.45
CA LEU A 145 2.72 -10.63 0.15
C LEU A 145 2.82 -10.76 1.68
N VAL A 146 1.71 -11.10 2.34
CA VAL A 146 1.66 -11.25 3.81
C VAL A 146 2.53 -12.44 4.26
N ALA A 147 2.47 -13.57 3.54
CA ALA A 147 3.29 -14.74 3.83
C ALA A 147 4.79 -14.47 3.65
N ALA A 148 5.16 -13.79 2.57
CA ALA A 148 6.56 -13.40 2.32
C ALA A 148 7.10 -12.51 3.45
N HIS A 149 6.32 -11.53 3.90
CA HIS A 149 6.74 -10.69 5.03
C HIS A 149 6.88 -11.49 6.33
N ALA A 150 5.96 -12.42 6.60
CA ALA A 150 6.06 -13.31 7.76
C ALA A 150 7.31 -14.21 7.71
N ALA A 151 7.81 -14.53 6.51
CA ALA A 151 9.06 -15.25 6.29
C ALA A 151 10.32 -14.37 6.38
N GLY A 152 10.17 -13.06 6.62
CA GLY A 152 11.27 -12.12 6.82
C GLY A 152 11.56 -11.18 5.63
N ASP A 153 10.76 -11.24 4.56
CA ASP A 153 10.95 -10.33 3.43
C ASP A 153 10.55 -8.88 3.77
N SER A 154 11.25 -7.93 3.15
CA SER A 154 10.89 -6.52 3.22
C SER A 154 9.64 -6.22 2.41
N LEU A 155 8.60 -5.71 3.08
CA LEU A 155 7.36 -5.26 2.44
C LEU A 155 7.62 -4.18 1.37
N LEU A 156 8.56 -3.27 1.59
CA LEU A 156 8.91 -2.23 0.62
C LEU A 156 9.45 -2.80 -0.69
N VAL A 157 10.17 -3.93 -0.62
CA VAL A 157 10.74 -4.57 -1.81
C VAL A 157 9.66 -5.34 -2.57
N ARG A 158 8.68 -5.91 -1.85
CA ARG A 158 7.62 -6.73 -2.42
C ARG A 158 6.45 -5.93 -2.97
N LEU A 159 6.15 -4.76 -2.40
CA LEU A 159 5.08 -3.88 -2.89
C LEU A 159 5.46 -3.21 -4.21
N SER A 160 4.53 -3.20 -5.17
CA SER A 160 4.72 -2.57 -6.48
C SER A 160 4.54 -1.04 -6.45
N THR A 161 3.88 -0.53 -5.42
CA THR A 161 3.60 0.89 -5.13
C THR A 161 3.82 1.16 -3.64
N ARG A 162 3.79 2.43 -3.22
CA ARG A 162 3.89 2.72 -1.79
C ARG A 162 2.64 2.22 -1.02
N PRO A 163 2.74 1.87 0.28
CA PRO A 163 1.62 1.26 1.01
C PRO A 163 0.33 2.09 1.02
N GLY A 164 0.40 3.41 1.12
CA GLY A 164 -0.78 4.29 1.09
C GLY A 164 -1.50 4.28 -0.25
N GLN A 165 -0.73 4.24 -1.35
CA GLN A 165 -1.26 4.10 -2.70
C GLN A 165 -1.90 2.73 -2.90
N HIS A 166 -1.26 1.69 -2.38
CA HIS A 166 -1.78 0.32 -2.46
C HIS A 166 -3.15 0.19 -1.78
N ALA A 167 -3.34 0.80 -0.61
CA ALA A 167 -4.62 0.82 0.08
C ALA A 167 -5.73 1.53 -0.73
N ALA A 168 -5.39 2.62 -1.44
CA ALA A 168 -6.34 3.30 -2.32
C ALA A 168 -6.74 2.44 -3.53
N GLN A 169 -5.78 1.74 -4.14
CA GLN A 169 -6.03 0.83 -5.24
C GLN A 169 -6.94 -0.33 -4.84
N LEU A 170 -6.70 -0.95 -3.68
CA LEU A 170 -7.53 -2.04 -3.18
C LEU A 170 -8.98 -1.60 -2.91
N ARG A 171 -9.19 -0.38 -2.39
CA ARG A 171 -10.54 0.18 -2.21
C ARG A 171 -11.26 0.37 -3.54
N ALA A 172 -10.59 0.95 -4.54
CA ALA A 172 -11.18 1.15 -5.86
C ALA A 172 -11.54 -0.18 -6.53
N LEU A 173 -10.65 -1.19 -6.47
CA LEU A 173 -10.94 -2.54 -6.96
C LEU A 173 -12.15 -3.16 -6.25
N ARG A 174 -12.23 -3.00 -4.92
CA ARG A 174 -13.37 -3.51 -4.14
C ARG A 174 -14.71 -2.93 -4.63
N GLU A 175 -14.75 -1.66 -4.98
CA GLU A 175 -15.94 -0.99 -5.51
C GLU A 175 -16.38 -1.58 -6.85
N VAL A 176 -15.42 -1.89 -7.74
CA VAL A 176 -15.67 -2.58 -9.01
C VAL A 176 -16.11 -4.02 -8.81
N TYR A 177 -15.55 -4.71 -7.80
CA TYR A 177 -15.85 -6.11 -7.54
C TYR A 177 -17.23 -6.31 -6.91
N ALA A 178 -17.66 -5.42 -6.02
CA ALA A 178 -18.84 -5.62 -5.19
C ALA A 178 -20.16 -5.91 -5.93
N PRO A 179 -20.46 -5.30 -7.10
CA PRO A 179 -21.69 -5.58 -7.84
C PRO A 179 -21.73 -6.97 -8.50
N GLU A 180 -20.56 -7.50 -8.89
CA GLU A 180 -20.44 -8.69 -9.75
C GLU A 180 -19.95 -9.92 -8.98
N VAL A 181 -19.12 -9.70 -7.95
CA VAL A 181 -18.58 -10.73 -7.06
C VAL A 181 -19.30 -10.62 -5.72
N SER A 182 -20.38 -11.38 -5.54
CA SER A 182 -21.09 -11.45 -4.27
C SER A 182 -20.78 -12.76 -3.52
N GLY A 183 -21.04 -12.79 -2.22
CA GLY A 183 -20.90 -14.01 -1.42
C GLY A 183 -19.49 -14.23 -0.85
N SER A 184 -18.94 -15.44 -1.03
CA SER A 184 -17.74 -15.90 -0.31
C SER A 184 -16.44 -15.31 -0.88
N LEU A 185 -16.35 -15.05 -2.19
CA LEU A 185 -15.13 -14.53 -2.82
C LEU A 185 -14.82 -13.09 -2.38
N LEU A 186 -15.83 -12.20 -2.38
CA LEU A 186 -15.64 -10.82 -1.91
C LEU A 186 -15.27 -10.77 -0.42
N LYS A 187 -15.85 -11.67 0.40
CA LYS A 187 -15.46 -11.80 1.82
C LYS A 187 -14.02 -12.28 1.98
N ALA A 188 -13.55 -13.16 1.10
CA ALA A 188 -12.15 -13.58 1.09
C ALA A 188 -11.25 -12.40 0.73
N PHE A 189 -11.58 -11.62 -0.31
CA PHE A 189 -10.87 -10.39 -0.65
C PHE A 189 -10.79 -9.42 0.53
N ASP A 190 -11.93 -9.10 1.16
CA ASP A 190 -11.98 -8.23 2.34
C ASP A 190 -11.12 -8.75 3.50
N SER A 191 -11.09 -10.07 3.69
CA SER A 191 -10.27 -10.72 4.72
C SER A 191 -8.76 -10.54 4.46
N GLU A 192 -8.33 -10.72 3.22
CA GLU A 192 -6.92 -10.56 2.83
C GLU A 192 -6.48 -9.09 2.87
N VAL A 193 -7.35 -8.15 2.47
CA VAL A 193 -7.11 -6.71 2.63
C VAL A 193 -6.90 -6.39 4.11
N ALA A 194 -7.79 -6.85 4.99
CA ALA A 194 -7.65 -6.66 6.42
C ALA A 194 -6.38 -7.33 7.01
N ALA A 195 -5.94 -8.46 6.44
CA ALA A 195 -4.70 -9.12 6.83
C ALA A 195 -3.46 -8.28 6.46
N LEU A 196 -3.46 -7.67 5.27
CA LEU A 196 -2.41 -6.74 4.87
C LEU A 196 -2.42 -5.49 5.77
N GLU A 197 -3.57 -4.90 6.05
CA GLU A 197 -3.69 -3.73 6.93
C GLU A 197 -3.13 -3.99 8.34
N ARG A 198 -3.47 -5.13 8.95
CA ARG A 198 -2.89 -5.55 10.24
C ARG A 198 -1.37 -5.73 10.15
N THR A 199 -0.87 -6.16 9.01
CA THR A 199 0.56 -6.36 8.78
C THR A 199 1.27 -5.01 8.65
N LEU A 200 0.72 -4.09 7.86
CA LEU A 200 1.22 -2.71 7.72
C LEU A 200 1.20 -1.98 9.05
N HIS A 201 0.13 -2.06 9.84
CA HIS A 201 0.04 -1.41 11.16
C HIS A 201 1.18 -1.80 12.10
N ARG A 202 1.57 -3.08 12.10
CA ARG A 202 2.72 -3.58 12.89
C ARG A 202 4.07 -3.15 12.32
N TRP A 203 4.15 -2.99 11.01
CA TRP A 203 5.39 -2.68 10.29
C TRP A 203 5.73 -1.17 10.29
N LEU A 204 4.70 -0.31 10.21
CA LEU A 204 4.85 1.14 10.06
C LEU A 204 5.67 1.84 11.15
N PRO A 205 5.62 1.48 12.45
CA PRO A 205 6.51 2.07 13.45
C PRO A 205 7.99 1.85 13.15
N GLY A 206 8.37 0.67 12.62
CA GLY A 206 9.73 0.41 12.18
C GLY A 206 10.11 1.22 10.93
N ARG A 207 9.16 1.38 10.00
CA ARG A 207 9.33 2.26 8.83
C ARG A 207 9.52 3.72 9.23
N ALA A 208 8.78 4.21 10.22
CA ALA A 208 8.91 5.57 10.75
C ALA A 208 10.32 5.83 11.28
N VAL A 209 10.88 4.89 12.04
CA VAL A 209 12.27 4.99 12.53
C VAL A 209 13.27 5.05 11.39
N ALA A 210 13.13 4.18 10.38
CA ALA A 210 14.04 4.16 9.24
C ALA A 210 13.99 5.48 8.46
N LEU A 211 12.78 6.03 8.24
CA LEU A 211 12.58 7.29 7.55
C LEU A 211 13.16 8.47 8.34
N ALA A 212 12.91 8.54 9.65
CA ALA A 212 13.48 9.58 10.51
C ALA A 212 15.01 9.53 10.50
N ALA A 213 15.61 8.34 10.57
CA ALA A 213 17.06 8.17 10.52
C ALA A 213 17.65 8.62 9.18
N GLU A 214 16.96 8.35 8.07
CA GLU A 214 17.35 8.84 6.73
C GLU A 214 17.21 10.36 6.63
N ALA A 215 16.11 10.93 7.11
CA ALA A 215 15.82 12.37 7.05
C ALA A 215 16.83 13.21 7.83
N HIS A 216 17.27 12.70 9.00
CA HIS A 216 18.22 13.39 9.89
C HIS A 216 19.67 12.91 9.71
N LEU A 217 19.97 12.20 8.62
CA LEU A 217 21.33 11.69 8.36
C LEU A 217 22.32 12.86 8.23
N GLY A 218 23.36 12.86 9.07
CA GLY A 218 24.37 13.93 9.08
C GLY A 218 23.96 15.18 9.87
N GLN A 219 22.77 15.18 10.49
CA GLN A 219 22.36 16.23 11.42
C GLN A 219 22.88 15.93 12.83
N PHE A 220 23.42 16.95 13.48
CA PHE A 220 23.95 16.87 14.85
C PHE A 220 23.29 17.93 15.72
N ASP A 221 23.11 17.61 17.00
CA ASP A 221 22.64 18.58 17.99
C ASP A 221 23.75 19.56 18.40
N LYS A 222 23.42 20.51 19.28
CA LYS A 222 24.38 21.53 19.76
C LYS A 222 25.53 20.94 20.58
N ALA A 223 25.39 19.71 21.09
CA ALA A 223 26.42 19.00 21.82
C ALA A 223 27.27 18.09 20.92
N GLY A 224 26.96 18.05 19.61
CA GLY A 224 27.65 17.21 18.62
C GLY A 224 27.17 15.77 18.58
N ALA A 225 26.07 15.42 19.27
CA ALA A 225 25.47 14.10 19.20
C ALA A 225 24.57 13.97 17.95
N PRO A 226 24.38 12.75 17.40
CA PRO A 226 23.46 12.54 16.28
C PRO A 226 22.03 12.99 16.61
N TYR A 227 21.42 13.81 15.75
CA TYR A 227 20.11 14.41 16.02
C TYR A 227 19.00 13.36 16.21
N ILE A 228 19.08 12.23 15.48
CA ILE A 228 18.11 11.12 15.55
C ILE A 228 17.89 10.57 16.96
N GLU A 229 18.84 10.75 17.88
CA GLU A 229 18.65 10.35 19.28
C GLU A 229 17.47 11.09 19.94
N HIS A 230 17.18 12.33 19.54
CA HIS A 230 16.05 13.09 20.06
C HIS A 230 14.70 12.46 19.70
N PRO A 231 14.31 12.31 18.41
CA PRO A 231 13.07 11.65 18.06
C PRO A 231 12.92 10.24 18.65
N LEU A 232 14.03 9.48 18.77
CA LEU A 232 14.01 8.15 19.40
C LEU A 232 13.69 8.19 20.90
N ARG A 233 14.19 9.17 21.67
CA ARG A 233 13.83 9.32 23.09
C ARG A 233 12.35 9.63 23.28
N LEU A 234 11.76 10.47 22.41
CA LEU A 234 10.33 10.75 22.43
C LEU A 234 9.53 9.47 22.13
N MET A 235 9.94 8.72 21.10
CA MET A 235 9.32 7.44 20.74
C MET A 235 9.36 6.42 21.88
N LEU A 236 10.47 6.32 22.63
CA LEU A 236 10.57 5.39 23.77
C LEU A 236 9.65 5.74 24.94
N ARG A 237 9.19 7.01 25.02
CA ARG A 237 8.25 7.50 26.03
C ARG A 237 6.78 7.48 25.55
N ALA A 238 6.56 7.23 24.27
CA ALA A 238 5.25 7.11 23.64
C ALA A 238 4.60 5.74 23.92
N ARG A 239 3.27 5.73 24.04
CA ARG A 239 2.50 4.55 24.50
C ARG A 239 1.90 3.75 23.36
N SER A 240 1.24 4.41 22.40
CA SER A 240 0.61 3.74 21.26
C SER A 240 1.53 3.70 20.04
N PRO A 241 1.27 2.83 19.04
CA PRO A 241 1.95 2.87 17.75
C PRO A 241 1.87 4.23 17.07
N GLU A 242 0.71 4.89 17.15
CA GLU A 242 0.45 6.21 16.57
C GLU A 242 1.29 7.28 17.28
N GLU A 243 1.32 7.30 18.62
CA GLU A 243 2.20 8.19 19.38
C GLU A 243 3.68 7.96 19.02
N LYS A 244 4.10 6.70 18.83
CA LYS A 244 5.49 6.35 18.47
C LYS A 244 5.85 6.84 17.07
N MET A 245 4.98 6.63 16.09
CA MET A 245 5.17 7.12 14.73
C MET A 245 5.22 8.63 14.70
N THR A 246 4.25 9.31 15.31
CA THR A 246 4.22 10.78 15.38
C THR A 246 5.45 11.33 16.11
N ALA A 247 5.86 10.73 17.23
CA ALA A 247 7.03 11.14 17.99
C ALA A 247 8.34 11.05 17.19
N VAL A 248 8.58 9.93 16.51
CA VAL A 248 9.84 9.76 15.76
C VAL A 248 9.86 10.59 14.47
N LEU A 249 8.70 10.95 13.92
CA LEU A 249 8.58 11.73 12.69
C LEU A 249 8.36 13.24 12.91
N HIS A 250 8.22 13.72 14.16
CA HIS A 250 7.66 15.05 14.42
C HIS A 250 8.43 16.22 13.79
N ASP A 251 9.76 16.10 13.63
CA ASP A 251 10.60 17.12 13.00
C ASP A 251 10.93 16.82 11.53
N VAL A 252 10.57 15.64 11.02
CA VAL A 252 10.99 15.20 9.68
C VAL A 252 10.54 16.16 8.60
N VAL A 253 9.32 16.70 8.69
CA VAL A 253 8.79 17.66 7.70
C VAL A 253 9.39 19.06 7.87
N GLU A 254 9.82 19.44 9.09
CA GLU A 254 10.41 20.75 9.36
C GLU A 254 11.89 20.81 8.95
N ASP A 255 12.63 19.71 9.15
CA ASP A 255 14.08 19.65 9.02
C ASP A 255 14.58 18.94 7.75
N SER A 256 13.68 18.42 6.91
CA SER A 256 14.08 17.68 5.70
C SER A 256 13.19 17.98 4.49
N PRO A 257 13.56 17.53 3.27
CA PRO A 257 12.71 17.69 2.08
C PRO A 257 11.43 16.84 2.08
N TRP A 258 11.19 16.02 3.11
CA TRP A 258 9.99 15.21 3.21
C TRP A 258 8.74 16.07 3.38
N THR A 259 7.66 15.63 2.73
CA THR A 259 6.36 16.30 2.78
C THR A 259 5.30 15.41 3.41
N LEU A 260 4.26 16.01 3.97
CA LEU A 260 3.09 15.28 4.50
C LEU A 260 2.44 14.37 3.45
N ALA A 261 2.42 14.80 2.18
CA ALA A 261 1.90 13.98 1.08
C ALA A 261 2.75 12.71 0.85
N GLN A 262 4.07 12.83 0.91
CA GLN A 262 4.94 11.66 0.80
C GLN A 262 4.81 10.72 1.99
N LEU A 263 4.60 11.24 3.21
CA LEU A 263 4.32 10.42 4.39
C LEU A 263 2.97 9.69 4.25
N ALA A 264 1.94 10.35 3.72
CA ALA A 264 0.66 9.70 3.40
C ALA A 264 0.84 8.59 2.35
N ASP A 265 1.66 8.83 1.31
CA ASP A 265 1.98 7.81 0.31
C ASP A 265 2.69 6.60 0.91
N GLU A 266 3.58 6.79 1.90
CA GLU A 266 4.22 5.70 2.65
C GLU A 266 3.23 4.86 3.48
N GLY A 267 1.97 5.30 3.59
CA GLY A 267 0.90 4.59 4.27
C GLY A 267 0.79 4.90 5.76
N PHE A 268 1.39 6.00 6.23
CA PHE A 268 1.16 6.45 7.60
C PHE A 268 -0.34 6.80 7.80
N PRO A 269 -0.94 6.40 8.94
CA PRO A 269 -2.33 6.67 9.24
C PRO A 269 -2.71 8.15 9.14
N ALA A 270 -3.96 8.43 8.75
CA ALA A 270 -4.42 9.80 8.51
C ALA A 270 -4.36 10.68 9.77
N ASP A 271 -4.60 10.12 10.95
CA ASP A 271 -4.46 10.77 12.25
C ASP A 271 -2.99 11.09 12.58
N VAL A 272 -2.04 10.20 12.27
CA VAL A 272 -0.60 10.46 12.38
C VAL A 272 -0.19 11.60 11.47
N VAL A 273 -0.59 11.58 10.19
CA VAL A 273 -0.25 12.66 9.23
C VAL A 273 -0.88 13.98 9.65
N ALA A 274 -2.12 13.98 10.14
CA ALA A 274 -2.78 15.17 10.68
C ALA A 274 -2.04 15.72 11.90
N ALA A 275 -1.62 14.87 12.83
CA ALA A 275 -0.84 15.30 13.99
C ALA A 275 0.52 15.91 13.58
N LEU A 276 1.19 15.35 12.57
CA LEU A 276 2.44 15.90 12.02
C LEU A 276 2.24 17.28 11.38
N ASP A 277 1.15 17.51 10.64
CA ASP A 277 0.79 18.86 10.16
C ASP A 277 0.64 19.85 11.32
N ARG A 278 -0.01 19.41 12.40
CA ARG A 278 -0.20 20.22 13.61
C ARG A 278 1.12 20.54 14.31
N LEU A 279 2.08 19.62 14.29
CA LEU A 279 3.40 19.78 14.89
C LEU A 279 4.39 20.57 14.01
N THR A 280 4.15 20.64 12.70
CA THR A 280 4.98 21.42 11.78
C THR A 280 4.64 22.90 11.87
N ARG A 281 5.65 23.77 12.03
CA ARG A 281 5.44 25.22 12.14
C ARG A 281 5.11 25.86 10.79
N ARG A 282 4.21 26.84 10.80
CA ARG A 282 3.83 27.59 9.59
C ARG A 282 4.61 28.90 9.49
N SER A 283 4.94 29.30 8.26
CA SER A 283 5.61 30.59 8.02
C SER A 283 4.73 31.76 8.51
N GLY A 284 5.31 32.63 9.33
CA GLY A 284 4.61 33.78 9.93
C GLY A 284 3.71 33.47 11.14
N GLU A 285 3.63 32.20 11.57
CA GLU A 285 2.83 31.81 12.74
C GLU A 285 3.52 32.20 14.06
N SER A 286 2.77 32.84 14.96
CA SER A 286 3.28 33.11 16.31
C SER A 286 3.39 31.81 17.12
N TYR A 287 4.33 31.77 18.07
CA TYR A 287 4.49 30.59 18.91
C TYR A 287 3.20 30.26 19.70
N ASP A 288 2.46 31.27 20.16
CA ASP A 288 1.21 31.03 20.88
C ASP A 288 0.09 30.48 19.99
N ALA A 289 0.02 30.90 18.72
CA ALA A 289 -0.91 30.37 17.74
C ALA A 289 -0.56 28.91 17.40
N PHE A 290 0.72 28.61 17.24
CA PHE A 290 1.21 27.24 17.05
C PHE A 290 0.80 26.33 18.22
N ILE A 291 1.04 26.74 19.46
CA ILE A 291 0.64 25.95 20.63
C ILE A 291 -0.89 25.81 20.74
N SER A 292 -1.68 26.83 20.38
CA SER A 292 -3.15 26.68 20.27
C SER A 292 -3.54 25.60 19.28
N ARG A 293 -2.92 25.62 18.09
CA ARG A 293 -3.23 24.70 16.99
C ARG A 293 -2.87 23.26 17.33
N VAL A 294 -1.75 23.05 18.01
CA VAL A 294 -1.34 21.74 18.54
C VAL A 294 -2.36 21.22 19.58
N ALA A 295 -2.89 22.10 20.44
CA ALA A 295 -3.83 21.74 21.49
C ALA A 295 -5.18 21.20 20.98
N GLU A 296 -5.51 21.41 19.71
CA GLU A 296 -6.74 20.92 19.07
C GLU A 296 -6.68 19.42 18.73
N ASP A 297 -5.48 18.83 18.72
CA ASP A 297 -5.26 17.43 18.36
C ASP A 297 -4.62 16.68 19.55
N PRO A 298 -5.29 15.66 20.11
CA PRO A 298 -4.76 14.92 21.27
C PRO A 298 -3.42 14.23 21.01
N LEU A 299 -3.20 13.71 19.80
CA LEU A 299 -1.98 13.00 19.42
C LEU A 299 -0.82 14.00 19.25
N ALA A 300 -1.06 15.12 18.56
CA ALA A 300 -0.09 16.20 18.45
C ALA A 300 0.25 16.78 19.84
N THR A 301 -0.76 17.03 20.67
CA THR A 301 -0.57 17.53 22.04
C THR A 301 0.31 16.59 22.85
N ARG A 302 0.04 15.29 22.79
CA ARG A 302 0.81 14.27 23.51
C ARG A 302 2.28 14.28 23.09
N VAL A 303 2.56 14.30 21.80
CA VAL A 303 3.92 14.34 21.27
C VAL A 303 4.61 15.66 21.59
N LYS A 304 3.90 16.80 21.50
CA LYS A 304 4.47 18.10 21.84
C LYS A 304 4.86 18.20 23.31
N LEU A 305 4.08 17.58 24.20
CA LEU A 305 4.45 17.47 25.61
C LEU A 305 5.75 16.67 25.79
N LEU A 306 5.89 15.53 25.09
CA LEU A 306 7.13 14.73 25.14
C LEU A 306 8.35 15.50 24.64
N ASP A 307 8.20 16.21 23.53
CA ASP A 307 9.21 17.11 22.96
C ASP A 307 9.62 18.21 23.95
N LEU A 308 8.65 18.98 24.45
CA LEU A 308 8.92 20.06 25.40
C LEU A 308 9.57 19.55 26.69
N GLU A 309 9.19 18.35 27.16
CA GLU A 309 9.80 17.71 28.32
C GLU A 309 11.24 17.25 28.04
N ASP A 310 11.54 16.72 26.84
CA ASP A 310 12.92 16.37 26.43
C ASP A 310 13.81 17.63 26.31
N ASN A 311 13.25 18.70 25.77
CA ASN A 311 13.92 19.99 25.56
C ASN A 311 14.11 20.82 26.83
N ALA A 312 13.27 20.61 27.86
CA ALA A 312 13.38 21.27 29.15
C ALA A 312 14.35 20.57 30.13
N ASP A 313 14.85 19.38 29.79
CA ASP A 313 15.76 18.62 30.65
C ASP A 313 17.18 19.21 30.65
N LEU A 314 17.42 20.11 31.61
CA LEU A 314 18.72 20.78 31.81
C LEU A 314 19.82 19.82 32.30
N SER A 315 19.48 18.63 32.81
CA SER A 315 20.50 17.67 33.29
C SER A 315 21.41 17.17 32.17
N ARG A 316 21.00 17.38 30.92
CA ARG A 316 21.71 16.99 29.70
C ARG A 316 22.73 18.02 29.23
N ILE A 317 22.73 19.21 29.82
CA ILE A 317 23.66 20.29 29.49
C ILE A 317 24.75 20.30 30.57
N GLY A 318 25.99 20.02 30.18
CA GLY A 318 27.11 19.96 31.14
C GLY A 318 27.34 21.24 31.94
N ALA A 319 27.01 22.41 31.37
CA ALA A 319 27.07 23.71 32.04
C ALA A 319 25.90 24.62 31.56
N PRO A 320 24.71 24.55 32.18
CA PRO A 320 23.53 25.29 31.72
C PRO A 320 23.68 26.80 31.88
N THR A 321 23.42 27.55 30.82
CA THR A 321 23.46 29.02 30.81
C THR A 321 22.15 29.64 31.31
N ASP A 322 22.12 30.96 31.55
CA ASP A 322 20.87 31.67 31.88
C ASP A 322 19.86 31.62 30.73
N HIS A 323 20.34 31.65 29.48
CA HIS A 323 19.49 31.47 28.30
C HIS A 323 18.84 30.08 28.26
N ASP A 324 19.53 29.03 28.72
CA ASP A 324 18.94 27.68 28.82
C ASP A 324 17.84 27.63 29.89
N ARG A 325 18.04 28.33 31.01
CA ARG A 325 17.03 28.45 32.08
C ARG A 325 15.79 29.20 31.60
N GLU A 326 15.95 30.36 30.94
CA GLU A 326 14.84 31.14 30.38
C GLU A 326 14.04 30.34 29.34
N ARG A 327 14.73 29.55 28.51
CA ARG A 327 14.11 28.66 27.53
C ARG A 327 13.33 27.54 28.20
N ALA A 328 13.87 26.92 29.26
CA ALA A 328 13.18 25.90 30.04
C ALA A 328 11.90 26.45 30.71
N GLU A 329 11.94 27.66 31.25
CA GLU A 329 10.75 28.33 31.80
C GLU A 329 9.67 28.57 30.74
N LYS A 330 10.07 28.97 29.52
CA LYS A 330 9.14 29.11 28.39
C LYS A 330 8.49 27.78 28.03
N TYR A 331 9.24 26.67 28.04
CA TYR A 331 8.70 25.34 27.79
C TYR A 331 7.76 24.89 28.91
N GLN A 332 8.08 25.16 30.18
CA GLN A 332 7.19 24.87 31.32
C GLN A 332 5.84 25.58 31.19
N ARG A 333 5.81 26.86 30.83
CA ARG A 333 4.55 27.58 30.56
C ARG A 333 3.73 26.92 29.45
N SER A 334 4.40 26.44 28.41
CA SER A 334 3.75 25.73 27.29
C SER A 334 3.18 24.38 27.73
N ILE A 335 3.94 23.62 28.54
CA ILE A 335 3.52 22.33 29.11
C ILE A 335 2.27 22.50 29.99
N GLU A 336 2.26 23.49 30.89
CA GLU A 336 1.09 23.76 31.72
C GLU A 336 -0.16 24.08 30.91
N ARG A 337 0.00 24.90 29.87
CA ARG A 337 -1.09 25.28 28.97
C ARG A 337 -1.67 24.06 28.26
N LEU A 338 -0.83 23.21 27.68
CA LEU A 338 -1.25 21.99 26.98
C LEU A 338 -1.95 21.01 27.94
N ARG A 339 -1.39 20.78 29.14
CA ARG A 339 -2.00 19.91 30.16
C ARG A 339 -3.38 20.41 30.61
N ARG A 340 -3.55 21.72 30.78
CA ARG A 340 -4.85 22.33 31.15
C ARG A 340 -5.87 22.21 30.00
N GLY A 341 -5.43 22.27 28.74
CA GLY A 341 -6.27 22.04 27.58
C GLY A 341 -6.79 20.61 27.52
N SER A 342 -5.91 19.62 27.63
CA SER A 342 -6.28 18.20 27.60
C SER A 342 -7.24 17.79 28.72
N ALA A 343 -7.12 18.39 29.91
CA ALA A 343 -8.01 18.12 31.03
C ALA A 343 -9.45 18.60 30.81
N ARG A 344 -9.68 19.64 29.99
CA ARG A 344 -11.02 20.17 29.69
C ARG A 344 -11.72 19.45 28.54
N SER A 345 -10.99 18.65 27.76
CA SER A 345 -11.51 17.87 26.64
C SER A 345 -11.93 16.45 27.02
N ALA A 346 -11.67 16.05 28.28
CA ALA A 346 -11.97 14.73 28.83
C ALA A 346 -13.23 14.70 29.73
N ASP A 347 -13.79 15.89 30.02
CA ASP A 347 -15.13 16.11 30.59
C ASP A 347 -16.11 16.41 29.45
#